data_AF-A0A7K8Y829-F1
#
_entry.id   AF-A0A7K8Y829-F1
#
_cell.length_a   1.000
_cell.length_b   1.000
_cell.length_c   1.000
_cell.angle_alpha   90.00
_cell.angle_beta   90.00
_cell.angle_gamma   90.00
#
_symmetry.space_group_name_H-M   'P 1'
#
loop_
_entity.id
_entity.type
_entity.pdbx_description
1 polymer ?
#
loop_
_entity_poly.entity_id
_entity_poly.type
_entity_poly.pdbx_seq_one_letter_code
_entity_poly.pdbx_strand_id
1 'polypeptide(L)'
;GWSRDCLLDWGSFIWLAVPGMIMMCIEWWTFEIGSFLAGLLSVVELGAQSIIYELSCAAYMVPLGFSVAASVRVGNALGSGDVVQAKTSCVTALLCTGVFAVLVATLLGSLRNVVGYIFTNDKEVVTLVSKVMLIFGPFHLFDATA
;
A
#
# COMPACT_ATOMS: atom_id res chain seq x y z
N GLY A 1 22.14 22.40 18.84
CA GLY A 1 20.74 22.23 18.41
C GLY A 1 20.56 22.59 16.95
N TRP A 2 20.86 23.84 16.57
CA TRP A 2 20.80 24.33 15.18
C TRP A 2 22.20 24.81 14.77
N SER A 3 23.09 23.86 14.47
CA SER A 3 24.37 24.18 13.81
C SER A 3 24.22 23.94 12.32
N ARG A 4 24.90 24.71 11.47
CA ARG A 4 24.97 24.42 10.01
C ARG A 4 25.56 23.05 9.72
N ASP A 5 26.23 22.43 10.70
CA ASP A 5 26.71 21.06 10.63
C ASP A 5 25.58 20.03 10.44
N CYS A 6 24.32 20.35 10.79
CA CYS A 6 23.18 19.45 10.52
C CYS A 6 22.80 19.35 9.03
N LEU A 7 23.33 20.25 8.20
CA LEU A 7 23.16 20.23 6.74
C LEU A 7 24.33 19.54 6.03
N LEU A 8 25.37 19.14 6.76
CA LEU A 8 26.41 18.27 6.23
C LEU A 8 25.76 16.91 5.91
N ASP A 9 26.13 16.32 4.78
CA ASP A 9 25.63 15.04 4.25
C ASP A 9 24.17 14.98 3.76
N TRP A 10 23.43 16.11 3.71
CA TRP A 10 22.09 16.17 3.10
C TRP A 10 22.04 15.66 1.66
N GLY A 11 23.13 15.81 0.90
CA GLY A 11 23.22 15.31 -0.47
C GLY A 11 22.96 13.80 -0.57
N SER A 12 23.52 13.01 0.34
CA SER A 12 23.31 11.55 0.37
C SER A 12 21.88 11.18 0.77
N PHE A 13 21.27 11.93 1.70
CA PHE A 13 19.87 11.74 2.06
C PHE A 13 18.92 12.07 0.91
N ILE A 14 19.14 13.19 0.22
CA ILE A 14 18.33 13.60 -0.93
C ILE A 14 18.47 12.59 -2.08
N TRP A 15 19.69 12.10 -2.32
CA TRP A 15 19.95 11.09 -3.35
C TRP A 15 19.17 9.79 -3.13
N LEU A 16 18.88 9.42 -1.88
CA LEU A 16 18.05 8.26 -1.56
C LEU A 16 16.56 8.59 -1.48
N ALA A 17 16.21 9.74 -0.89
CA ALA A 17 14.84 10.14 -0.64
C ALA A 17 14.08 10.52 -1.92
N VAL A 18 14.72 11.20 -2.87
CA VAL A 18 14.05 11.65 -4.10
C VAL A 18 13.61 10.47 -4.98
N PRO A 19 14.45 9.47 -5.27
CA PRO A 19 14.00 8.28 -6.00
C PRO A 19 12.89 7.52 -5.28
N GLY A 20 12.97 7.36 -3.96
CA GLY A 20 11.94 6.71 -3.16
C GLY A 20 10.60 7.46 -3.20
N MET A 21 10.63 8.79 -3.09
CA MET A 21 9.44 9.63 -3.24
C MET A 21 8.82 9.49 -4.63
N ILE A 22 9.63 9.54 -5.69
CA ILE A 22 9.13 9.39 -7.08
C ILE A 22 8.50 8.02 -7.29
N MET A 23 9.10 6.95 -6.76
CA MET A 23 8.54 5.59 -6.82
C MET A 23 7.15 5.53 -6.20
N MET A 24 6.98 6.06 -4.99
CA MET A 24 5.68 6.12 -4.31
C MET A 24 4.67 7.01 -5.04
N CYS A 25 5.10 8.16 -5.59
CA CYS A 25 4.22 9.03 -6.37
C CYS A 25 3.72 8.36 -7.65
N ILE A 26 4.59 7.63 -8.36
CA ILE A 26 4.21 6.90 -9.58
C ILE A 26 3.15 5.85 -9.27
N GLU A 27 3.30 5.13 -8.16
CA GLU A 27 2.32 4.14 -7.70
C GLU A 27 0.94 4.78 -7.47
N TRP A 28 0.88 5.86 -6.67
CA TRP A 28 -0.37 6.57 -6.43
C TRP A 28 -0.97 7.20 -7.69
N TRP A 29 -0.16 7.84 -8.54
CA TRP A 29 -0.64 8.42 -9.78
C TRP A 29 -1.18 7.39 -10.75
N THR A 30 -0.70 6.14 -10.70
CA THR A 30 -1.26 5.06 -11.51
C THR A 30 -2.72 4.79 -11.15
N PHE A 31 -3.08 4.81 -9.86
CA PHE A 31 -4.47 4.71 -9.43
C PHE A 31 -5.31 5.90 -9.88
N GLU A 32 -4.79 7.12 -9.77
CA GLU A 32 -5.48 8.35 -10.20
C GLU A 32 -5.74 8.37 -11.71
N ILE A 33 -4.75 7.97 -12.51
CA ILE A 33 -4.90 7.82 -13.96
C ILE A 33 -5.94 6.75 -14.27
N GLY A 34 -5.94 5.63 -13.55
CA GLY A 34 -6.96 4.59 -13.66
C GLY A 34 -8.38 5.13 -13.38
N SER A 35 -8.54 5.93 -12.32
CA SER A 35 -9.79 6.61 -11.99
C SER A 35 -10.23 7.59 -13.08
N PHE A 36 -9.30 8.38 -13.61
CA PHE A 36 -9.59 9.28 -14.73
C PHE A 36 -10.07 8.51 -15.97
N LEU A 37 -9.38 7.43 -16.35
CA LEU A 37 -9.76 6.58 -17.48
C LEU A 37 -11.10 5.88 -17.27
N ALA A 38 -11.37 5.36 -16.06
CA ALA A 38 -12.65 4.77 -15.71
C ALA A 38 -13.80 5.78 -15.84
N GLY A 39 -13.56 7.03 -15.46
CA GLY A 39 -14.51 8.15 -15.64
C GLY A 39 -14.84 8.48 -17.09
N LEU A 40 -13.93 8.18 -18.04
CA LEU A 40 -14.20 8.34 -19.47
C LEU A 40 -15.05 7.21 -20.07
N LEU A 41 -15.08 6.03 -19.43
CA LEU A 41 -15.84 4.88 -19.91
C LEU A 41 -17.31 4.98 -19.53
N SER A 42 -17.59 5.03 -18.23
CA SER A 42 -18.96 5.13 -17.72
C SER A 42 -18.98 5.40 -16.21
N VAL A 43 -20.15 5.82 -15.72
CA VAL A 43 -20.38 6.05 -14.28
C VAL A 43 -20.25 4.76 -13.47
N VAL A 44 -20.57 3.60 -14.06
CA VAL A 44 -20.49 2.29 -13.39
C VAL A 44 -19.03 1.90 -13.15
N GLU A 45 -18.17 2.07 -14.15
CA GLU A 45 -16.73 1.79 -14.10
C GLU A 45 -16.04 2.70 -13.10
N LEU A 46 -16.36 4.01 -13.12
CA LEU A 46 -15.84 4.96 -12.16
C LEU A 46 -16.27 4.63 -10.73
N GLY A 47 -17.53 4.25 -10.53
CA GLY A 47 -18.05 3.84 -9.22
C GLY A 47 -17.33 2.60 -8.70
N ALA A 48 -17.13 1.59 -9.54
CA ALA A 48 -16.40 0.38 -9.15
C ALA A 48 -14.94 0.68 -8.82
N GLN A 49 -14.25 1.47 -9.65
CA GLN A 49 -12.87 1.89 -9.42
C GLN A 49 -12.70 2.66 -8.10
N SER A 50 -13.63 3.56 -7.78
CA SER A 50 -13.61 4.34 -6.52
C SER A 50 -13.73 3.42 -5.30
N ILE A 51 -14.68 2.48 -5.32
CA ILE A 51 -14.86 1.50 -4.22
C ILE A 51 -13.60 0.64 -4.05
N ILE A 52 -13.04 0.15 -5.15
CA ILE A 52 -11.82 -0.68 -5.11
C ILE A 52 -10.65 0.14 -4.57
N TYR A 53 -10.48 1.39 -5.02
CA TYR A 53 -9.45 2.29 -4.54
C TYR A 53 -9.55 2.51 -3.02
N GLU A 54 -10.74 2.83 -2.50
CA GLU A 54 -10.95 3.02 -1.06
C GLU A 54 -10.66 1.75 -0.25
N LEU A 55 -11.11 0.58 -0.73
CA LEU A 55 -10.80 -0.70 -0.09
C LEU A 55 -9.29 -1.00 -0.12
N SER A 56 -8.61 -0.66 -1.22
CA SER A 56 -7.16 -0.80 -1.37
C SER A 56 -6.42 0.08 -0.38
N CYS A 57 -6.80 1.36 -0.27
CA CYS A 57 -6.22 2.29 0.70
C CYS A 57 -6.41 1.79 2.13
N ALA A 58 -7.60 1.32 2.48
CA ALA A 58 -7.88 0.78 3.81
C ALA A 58 -7.01 -0.47 4.11
N ALA A 59 -6.86 -1.37 3.15
CA ALA A 59 -6.02 -2.56 3.26
C ALA A 59 -4.52 -2.20 3.39
N TYR A 60 -4.06 -1.15 2.71
CA TYR A 60 -2.65 -0.73 2.68
C TYR A 60 -2.17 -0.04 3.97
N MET A 61 -3.06 0.55 4.76
CA MET A 61 -2.68 1.31 5.97
C MET A 61 -1.90 0.48 7.01
N VAL A 62 -2.23 -0.79 7.17
CA VAL A 62 -1.55 -1.67 8.14
C VAL A 62 -0.14 -2.07 7.66
N PRO A 63 0.04 -2.57 6.41
CA PRO A 63 1.37 -2.74 5.79
C PRO A 63 2.26 -1.50 5.91
N LEU A 64 1.70 -0.31 5.64
CA LEU A 64 2.42 0.95 5.79
C LEU A 64 2.93 1.16 7.23
N GLY A 65 2.08 0.89 8.22
CA GLY A 65 2.48 0.93 9.63
C GLY A 65 3.63 -0.02 9.96
N PHE A 66 3.59 -1.25 9.45
CA PHE A 66 4.69 -2.21 9.60
C PHE A 66 5.98 -1.74 8.91
N SER A 67 5.88 -1.14 7.73
CA SER A 67 7.03 -0.59 7.00
C SER A 67 7.72 0.53 7.77
N VAL A 68 6.95 1.46 8.35
CA VAL A 68 7.49 2.54 9.20
C VAL A 68 8.14 1.97 10.46
N ALA A 69 7.48 1.02 11.15
CA ALA A 69 8.03 0.39 12.34
C ALA A 69 9.32 -0.40 12.04
N ALA A 70 9.36 -1.10 10.90
CA ALA A 70 10.54 -1.81 10.43
C ALA A 70 11.69 -0.85 10.16
N SER A 71 11.43 0.26 9.45
CA SER A 71 12.43 1.28 9.12
C SER A 71 13.09 1.86 10.37
N VAL A 72 12.30 2.18 11.40
CA VAL A 72 12.84 2.68 12.69
C VAL A 72 13.69 1.61 13.38
N ARG A 73 13.20 0.36 13.47
CA ARG A 73 13.93 -0.72 14.14
C ARG A 73 15.22 -1.11 13.43
N VAL A 74 15.18 -1.19 12.11
CA VAL A 74 16.35 -1.47 11.26
C VAL A 74 17.35 -0.32 11.36
N GLY A 75 16.89 0.93 11.27
CA GLY A 75 17.75 2.11 11.42
C GLY A 75 18.46 2.15 12.77
N ASN A 76 17.74 1.90 13.86
CA ASN A 76 18.31 1.84 15.21
C ASN A 76 19.32 0.69 15.37
N ALA A 77 18.99 -0.50 14.87
CA ALA A 77 19.88 -1.67 14.94
C ALA A 77 21.17 -1.44 14.15
N LEU A 78 21.07 -0.92 12.92
CA LEU A 78 22.23 -0.54 12.10
C LEU A 78 23.07 0.54 12.78
N GLY A 79 22.43 1.55 13.39
CA GLY A 79 23.11 2.60 14.15
C GLY A 79 23.88 2.08 15.38
N SER A 80 23.45 0.95 15.95
CA SER A 80 24.16 0.26 17.04
C SER A 80 25.18 -0.79 16.59
N GLY A 81 25.30 -1.04 15.27
CA GLY A 81 26.15 -2.09 14.72
C GLY A 81 25.58 -3.51 14.81
N ASP A 82 24.33 -3.67 15.26
CA ASP A 82 23.67 -4.97 15.40
C ASP A 82 22.97 -5.39 14.08
N VAL A 83 23.75 -6.01 13.20
CA VAL A 83 23.27 -6.53 11.90
C VAL A 83 22.24 -7.66 12.08
N VAL A 84 22.35 -8.45 13.16
CA VAL A 84 21.43 -9.56 13.42
C VAL A 84 20.05 -9.02 13.75
N GLN A 85 19.97 -8.03 14.64
CA GLN A 85 18.71 -7.38 14.99
C GLN A 85 18.11 -6.62 13.79
N ALA A 86 18.94 -5.99 12.95
CA ALA A 86 18.47 -5.36 11.71
C ALA A 86 17.79 -6.38 10.78
N LYS A 87 18.45 -7.51 10.52
CA LYS A 87 17.90 -8.58 9.67
C LYS A 87 16.63 -9.18 10.26
N THR A 88 16.62 -9.48 11.56
CA THR A 88 15.43 -10.04 12.23
C THR A 88 14.26 -9.06 12.20
N SER A 89 14.50 -7.76 12.37
CA SER A 89 13.44 -6.74 12.29
C SER A 89 12.82 -6.68 10.89
N CYS A 90 13.65 -6.72 9.84
CA CYS A 90 13.19 -6.78 8.45
C CYS A 90 12.35 -8.04 8.16
N VAL A 91 12.87 -9.22 8.51
CA VAL A 91 12.17 -10.50 8.26
C VAL A 91 10.85 -10.56 9.03
N THR A 92 10.83 -10.10 10.29
CA THR A 92 9.60 -10.09 11.09
C THR A 92 8.54 -9.20 10.47
N ALA A 93 8.91 -8.00 10.02
CA ALA A 93 8.00 -7.09 9.35
C ALA A 93 7.42 -7.69 8.07
N LEU A 94 8.26 -8.28 7.21
CA LEU A 94 7.81 -8.94 5.98
C LEU A 94 6.84 -10.10 6.26
N LEU A 95 7.11 -10.91 7.29
CA LEU A 95 6.21 -12.00 7.68
C LEU A 95 4.87 -11.46 8.21
N CYS A 96 4.89 -10.45 9.09
CA CYS A 96 3.67 -9.82 9.60
C CYS A 96 2.84 -9.22 8.46
N THR A 97 3.48 -8.50 7.54
CA THR A 97 2.80 -7.92 6.38
C THR A 97 2.25 -8.98 5.44
N GLY A 98 3.01 -10.03 5.13
CA GLY A 98 2.54 -11.12 4.28
C GLY A 98 1.35 -11.88 4.88
N VAL A 99 1.39 -12.19 6.18
CA VAL A 99 0.24 -12.81 6.88
C VAL A 99 -0.98 -11.89 6.85
N PHE A 100 -0.80 -10.61 7.14
CA PHE A 100 -1.89 -9.64 7.09
C PHE A 100 -2.50 -9.53 5.68
N ALA A 101 -1.67 -9.44 4.65
CA ALA A 101 -2.11 -9.34 3.26
C ALA A 101 -2.92 -10.58 2.84
N VAL A 102 -2.50 -11.79 3.22
CA VAL A 102 -3.27 -13.02 2.99
C VAL A 102 -4.62 -12.98 3.72
N LEU A 103 -4.64 -12.54 4.97
CA LEU A 103 -5.89 -12.43 5.75
C LEU A 103 -6.86 -11.42 5.11
N VAL A 104 -6.39 -10.26 4.67
CA VAL A 104 -7.23 -9.26 4.02
C VAL A 104 -7.69 -9.72 2.65
N ALA A 105 -6.81 -10.31 1.84
CA ALA A 105 -7.17 -10.85 0.53
C ALA A 105 -8.23 -11.96 0.64
N THR A 106 -8.10 -12.87 1.62
CA THR A 106 -9.08 -13.93 1.86
C THR A 106 -10.40 -13.37 2.39
N LEU A 107 -10.37 -12.39 3.29
CA LEU A 107 -11.56 -11.71 3.81
C LEU A 107 -12.32 -10.99 2.69
N LEU A 108 -11.65 -10.10 1.94
CA LEU A 108 -12.26 -9.33 0.86
C LEU A 108 -12.69 -10.24 -0.31
N GLY A 109 -11.91 -11.28 -0.61
CA GLY A 109 -12.27 -12.28 -1.61
C GLY A 109 -13.54 -13.07 -1.24
N SER A 110 -13.71 -13.39 0.05
CA SER A 110 -14.91 -14.08 0.56
C SER A 110 -16.12 -13.15 0.61
N LEU A 111 -15.91 -11.89 0.96
CA LEU A 111 -16.95 -10.86 1.06
C LEU A 111 -17.18 -10.10 -0.26
N ARG A 112 -16.58 -10.52 -1.37
CA ARG A 112 -16.59 -9.78 -2.65
C ARG A 112 -17.99 -9.46 -3.18
N ASN A 113 -18.97 -10.32 -2.90
CA ASN A 113 -20.35 -10.15 -3.36
C ASN A 113 -21.17 -9.19 -2.49
N VAL A 114 -20.67 -8.83 -1.30
CA VAL A 114 -21.37 -8.00 -0.33
C VAL A 114 -20.67 -6.69 0.00
N VAL A 115 -19.34 -6.63 -0.13
CA VAL A 115 -18.53 -5.46 0.25
C VAL A 115 -18.92 -4.20 -0.53
N GLY A 116 -19.30 -4.33 -1.80
CA GLY A 116 -19.76 -3.20 -2.62
C GLY A 116 -21.04 -2.54 -2.10
N TYR A 117 -21.90 -3.29 -1.39
CA TYR A 117 -23.15 -2.74 -0.83
C TYR A 117 -22.93 -1.78 0.34
N ILE A 118 -21.73 -1.71 0.90
CA ILE A 118 -21.37 -0.70 1.91
C ILE A 118 -21.37 0.71 1.29
N PHE A 119 -21.05 0.81 0.00
CA PHE A 119 -20.86 2.09 -0.69
C PHE A 119 -22.04 2.46 -1.59
N THR A 120 -22.72 1.48 -2.20
CA THR A 120 -23.80 1.76 -3.15
C THR A 120 -24.86 0.65 -3.20
N ASN A 121 -26.09 1.03 -3.54
CA ASN A 121 -27.18 0.09 -3.82
C ASN A 121 -27.30 -0.28 -5.31
N ASP A 122 -26.45 0.29 -6.17
CA ASP A 122 -26.41 -0.02 -7.59
C ASP A 122 -25.85 -1.42 -7.84
N LYS A 123 -26.69 -2.31 -8.37
CA LYS A 123 -26.34 -3.72 -8.60
C LYS A 123 -25.28 -3.88 -9.70
N GLU A 124 -25.24 -2.99 -10.68
CA GLU A 124 -24.25 -3.06 -11.78
C GLU A 124 -22.85 -2.78 -11.24
N VAL A 125 -22.72 -1.73 -10.42
CA VAL A 125 -21.47 -1.37 -9.73
C VAL A 125 -21.02 -2.50 -8.81
N VAL A 126 -21.91 -3.01 -7.96
CA VAL A 126 -21.55 -4.10 -7.02
C VAL A 126 -21.11 -5.37 -7.76
N THR A 127 -21.77 -5.70 -8.87
CA THR A 127 -21.39 -6.85 -9.70
C THR A 127 -20.01 -6.66 -10.31
N LEU A 128 -19.69 -5.44 -10.77
CA LEU A 128 -18.37 -5.12 -11.32
C LEU A 128 -17.29 -5.18 -10.24
N VAL A 129 -17.52 -4.58 -9.06
CA VAL A 129 -16.61 -4.66 -7.90
C VAL A 129 -16.32 -6.12 -7.54
N SER A 130 -17.34 -6.97 -7.46
CA SER A 130 -17.16 -8.40 -7.15
C SER A 130 -16.23 -9.11 -8.14
N LYS A 131 -16.34 -8.80 -9.43
CA LYS A 131 -15.46 -9.37 -10.47
C LYS A 131 -14.02 -8.90 -10.31
N VAL A 132 -13.79 -7.60 -10.07
CA VAL A 132 -12.44 -7.05 -9.94
C VAL A 132 -11.78 -7.44 -8.63
N MET A 133 -12.56 -7.65 -7.56
CA MET A 133 -12.06 -8.08 -6.25
C MET A 133 -11.30 -9.42 -6.29
N LEU A 134 -11.60 -10.27 -7.28
CA LEU A 134 -10.84 -11.51 -7.51
C LEU A 134 -9.39 -11.26 -7.94
N ILE A 135 -9.16 -10.17 -8.69
CA ILE A 135 -7.83 -9.74 -9.14
C ILE A 135 -7.14 -8.97 -8.01
N PHE A 136 -7.91 -8.30 -7.15
CA PHE A 136 -7.38 -7.53 -6.02
C PHE A 136 -6.58 -8.39 -5.04
N GLY A 137 -7.00 -9.63 -4.78
CA GLY A 137 -6.32 -10.53 -3.82
C GLY A 137 -4.82 -10.74 -4.12
N PRO A 138 -4.44 -11.28 -5.28
CA PRO A 138 -3.03 -11.42 -5.64
C PRO A 138 -2.33 -10.06 -5.76
N PHE A 139 -2.99 -9.04 -6.31
CA PHE A 139 -2.43 -7.69 -6.41
C PHE A 139 -2.00 -7.14 -5.04
N HIS A 140 -2.89 -7.18 -4.05
CA HIS A 140 -2.64 -6.70 -2.70
C HIS A 140 -1.48 -7.44 -2.01
N LEU A 141 -1.30 -8.72 -2.29
CA LEU A 141 -0.20 -9.49 -1.71
C LEU A 141 1.17 -9.06 -2.26
N PHE A 142 1.26 -8.80 -3.57
CA PHE A 142 2.47 -8.26 -4.17
C PHE A 142 2.74 -6.83 -3.72
N ASP A 143 1.70 -6.00 -3.68
CA ASP A 143 1.76 -4.61 -3.25
C ASP A 143 2.21 -4.46 -1.80
N ALA A 144 1.62 -5.23 -0.89
CA ALA A 144 1.96 -5.18 0.53
C ALA A 144 3.39 -5.66 0.83
N THR A 145 4.00 -6.46 -0.04
CA THR A 145 5.35 -7.04 0.20
C THR A 145 6.46 -6.37 -0.62
N ALA A 146 6.13 -5.41 -1.47
CA ALA A 146 7.06 -4.57 -2.22
C ALA A 146 7.79 -3.56 -1.32
#